data_AF-A0A4Q2YQK2-F1
#
_entry.id   AF-A0A4Q2YQK2-F1
#
_cell.length_a   1.000
_cell.length_b   1.000
_cell.length_c   1.000
_cell.angle_alpha   90.00
_cell.angle_beta   90.00
_cell.angle_gamma   90.00
#
_symmetry.space_group_name_H-M   'P 1'
#
loop_
_entity.id
_entity.type
_entity.pdbx_description
1 polymer ?
#
loop_
_entity_poly.entity_id
_entity_poly.type
_entity_poly.pdbx_seq_one_letter_code
_entity_poly.pdbx_strand_id
1 'polypeptide(L)'
;PANHPLAARERLEIADLAGEEFVGPMHEADALWTGIDTALETSGISVSRRLETQHSQILYAFVEAGLGVTIAEPFSAPRFHRLGVAVRPIAPPVYLDFALLEPDIGPTPEIVAWLNADVKRETEACLAHVQKVVSLKTSL
;
A
#
# COMPACT_ATOMS: atom_id res chain seq x y z
N PRO A 1 7.45 10.34 4.31
CA PRO A 1 8.85 10.76 4.05
C PRO A 1 9.89 10.07 4.96
N ALA A 2 11.14 9.92 4.51
CA ALA A 2 12.20 9.25 5.27
C ALA A 2 12.60 9.93 6.59
N ASN A 3 12.40 11.24 6.70
CA ASN A 3 12.68 12.03 7.90
C ASN A 3 11.50 12.07 8.90
N HIS A 4 10.40 11.36 8.63
CA HIS A 4 9.25 11.32 9.54
C HIS A 4 9.58 10.56 10.84
N PRO A 5 9.07 10.95 12.02
CA PRO A 5 9.26 10.19 13.25
C PRO A 5 8.83 8.71 13.14
N LEU A 6 7.71 8.44 12.46
CA LEU A 6 7.23 7.07 12.21
C LEU A 6 8.19 6.24 11.33
N ALA A 7 9.08 6.87 10.55
CA ALA A 7 10.07 6.15 9.75
C ALA A 7 11.09 5.39 10.62
N ALA A 8 11.30 5.80 11.88
CA ALA A 8 12.19 5.12 12.81
C ALA A 8 11.59 3.84 13.42
N ARG A 9 10.28 3.63 13.31
CA ARG A 9 9.60 2.43 13.81
C ARG A 9 9.92 1.24 12.91
N GLU A 10 10.08 0.04 13.48
CA GLU A 10 10.24 -1.20 12.68
C GLU A 10 8.90 -1.68 12.10
N ARG A 11 7.79 -1.32 12.75
CA ARG A 11 6.41 -1.70 12.43
C ARG A 11 5.49 -0.60 12.97
N LEU A 12 4.40 -0.36 12.26
CA LEU A 12 3.38 0.61 12.64
C LEU A 12 2.08 -0.09 13.01
N GLU A 13 1.33 0.52 13.92
CA GLU A 13 -0.06 0.16 14.20
C GLU A 13 -1.00 1.24 13.67
N ILE A 14 -2.29 0.92 13.52
CA ILE A 14 -3.30 1.92 13.11
C ILE A 14 -3.31 3.11 14.09
N ALA A 15 -3.09 2.84 15.38
CA ALA A 15 -3.02 3.88 16.42
C ALA A 15 -1.86 4.86 16.23
N ASP A 16 -0.76 4.45 15.57
CA ASP A 16 0.36 5.36 15.28
C ASP A 16 -0.01 6.43 14.24
N LEU A 17 -1.12 6.27 13.52
CA LEU A 17 -1.61 7.25 12.55
C LEU A 17 -2.46 8.36 13.20
N ALA A 18 -2.75 8.24 14.51
CA ALA A 18 -3.59 9.20 15.20
C ALA A 18 -2.97 10.61 15.18
N GLY A 19 -3.72 11.57 14.65
CA GLY A 19 -3.27 12.97 14.55
C GLY A 19 -2.31 13.25 13.39
N GLU A 20 -1.98 12.25 12.57
CA GLU A 20 -1.18 12.45 11.37
C GLU A 20 -2.00 13.05 10.22
N GLU A 21 -1.33 13.80 9.33
CA GLU A 21 -1.90 14.15 8.03
C GLU A 21 -1.85 12.90 7.13
N PHE A 22 -3.01 12.32 6.86
CA PHE A 22 -3.15 11.11 6.08
C PHE A 22 -3.47 11.44 4.63
N VAL A 23 -2.59 11.01 3.74
CA VAL A 23 -2.82 11.04 2.29
C VAL A 23 -3.63 9.81 1.95
N GLY A 24 -4.92 10.02 1.68
CA GLY A 24 -5.88 8.95 1.49
C GLY A 24 -6.21 8.68 0.03
N PRO A 25 -6.71 7.49 -0.28
CA PRO A 25 -7.47 7.28 -1.50
C PRO A 25 -8.75 8.11 -1.48
N MET A 26 -9.18 8.58 -2.66
CA MET A 26 -10.38 9.41 -2.79
C MET A 26 -11.64 8.59 -2.45
N HIS A 27 -12.43 9.05 -1.47
CA HIS A 27 -13.53 8.28 -0.86
C HIS A 27 -14.59 7.75 -1.84
N GLU A 28 -14.81 8.45 -2.96
CA GLU A 28 -15.91 8.14 -3.88
C GLU A 28 -15.56 7.10 -4.95
N ALA A 29 -14.32 6.61 -4.98
CA ALA A 29 -13.76 6.18 -6.25
C ALA A 29 -13.27 4.72 -6.34
N ASP A 30 -12.93 4.03 -5.25
CA ASP A 30 -12.32 2.70 -5.37
C ASP A 30 -12.57 1.77 -4.17
N ALA A 31 -13.26 0.64 -4.40
CA ALA A 31 -13.46 -0.45 -3.43
C ALA A 31 -12.15 -1.10 -2.94
N LEU A 32 -11.04 -0.88 -3.67
CA LEU A 32 -9.70 -1.38 -3.32
C LEU A 32 -9.25 -0.93 -1.93
N TRP A 33 -9.72 0.24 -1.47
CA TRP A 33 -9.22 0.88 -0.27
C TRP A 33 -10.12 0.75 0.95
N THR A 34 -11.26 0.05 0.82
CA THR A 34 -12.21 -0.19 1.91
C THR A 34 -11.53 -0.84 3.13
N GLY A 35 -10.50 -1.64 2.93
CA GLY A 35 -9.71 -2.24 4.02
C GLY A 35 -9.03 -1.19 4.92
N ILE A 36 -8.53 -0.09 4.36
CA ILE A 36 -7.90 1.00 5.13
C ILE A 36 -8.94 1.73 5.97
N ASP A 37 -10.06 2.11 5.36
CA ASP A 37 -11.12 2.84 6.05
C ASP A 37 -11.72 1.97 7.16
N THR A 38 -11.97 0.69 6.88
CA THR A 38 -12.42 -0.28 7.88
C THR A 38 -11.42 -0.38 9.04
N ALA A 39 -10.12 -0.45 8.76
CA ALA A 39 -9.09 -0.55 9.80
C ALA A 39 -9.04 0.71 10.69
N LEU A 40 -9.16 1.90 10.10
CA LEU A 40 -9.23 3.17 10.83
C LEU A 40 -10.49 3.26 11.69
N GLU A 41 -11.65 2.96 11.11
CA GLU A 41 -12.96 2.99 11.77
C GLU A 41 -13.04 2.00 12.94
N THR A 42 -12.68 0.74 12.71
CA THR A 42 -12.71 -0.31 13.74
C THR A 42 -11.73 -0.06 14.89
N SER A 43 -10.65 0.67 14.62
CA SER A 43 -9.68 1.09 15.64
C SER A 43 -10.08 2.40 16.35
N GLY A 44 -11.15 3.07 15.90
CA GLY A 44 -11.59 4.37 16.43
C GLY A 44 -10.58 5.50 16.18
N ILE A 45 -9.70 5.35 15.19
CA ILE A 45 -8.65 6.33 14.89
C ILE A 45 -9.13 7.29 13.81
N SER A 46 -9.09 8.58 14.13
CA SER A 46 -9.35 9.65 13.17
C SER A 46 -8.05 10.21 12.60
N VAL A 47 -8.09 10.50 11.30
CA VAL A 47 -6.97 11.09 10.55
C VAL A 47 -7.45 12.29 9.75
N SER A 48 -6.56 13.27 9.55
CA SER A 48 -6.82 14.42 8.68
C SER A 48 -6.60 14.01 7.22
N ARG A 49 -7.61 14.10 6.35
CA ARG A 49 -7.50 13.83 4.90
C ARG A 49 -7.61 15.10 4.07
N ARG A 50 -6.55 15.90 4.07
CA ARG A 50 -6.50 17.14 3.25
C ARG A 50 -6.09 16.89 1.81
N LEU A 51 -5.43 15.76 1.55
CA LEU A 51 -4.94 15.36 0.23
C LEU A 51 -5.46 13.97 -0.08
N GLU A 52 -6.04 13.84 -1.27
CA GLU A 52 -6.56 12.57 -1.76
C GLU A 52 -6.13 12.35 -3.22
N THR A 53 -5.95 11.08 -3.60
CA THR A 53 -5.67 10.68 -4.98
C THR A 53 -6.02 9.22 -5.22
N GLN A 54 -6.39 8.88 -6.44
CA GLN A 54 -6.63 7.48 -6.85
C GLN A 54 -5.37 6.78 -7.38
N HIS A 55 -4.25 7.50 -7.52
CA HIS A 55 -3.06 6.96 -8.17
C HIS A 55 -1.95 6.71 -7.15
N SER A 56 -1.49 5.46 -7.03
CA SER A 56 -0.39 5.10 -6.12
C SER A 56 0.84 5.97 -6.32
N GLN A 57 1.21 6.25 -7.58
CA GLN A 57 2.40 7.06 -7.87
C GLN A 57 2.30 8.48 -7.28
N ILE A 58 1.11 9.08 -7.30
CA ILE A 58 0.87 10.42 -6.75
C ILE A 58 0.85 10.35 -5.22
N LEU A 59 0.20 9.31 -4.67
CA LEU A 59 0.14 9.06 -3.23
C LEU A 59 1.55 8.94 -2.62
N TYR A 60 2.43 8.14 -3.24
CA TYR A 60 3.83 8.06 -2.84
C TYR A 60 4.59 9.38 -3.02
N ALA A 61 4.33 10.15 -4.08
CA ALA A 61 4.96 11.45 -4.30
C ALA A 61 4.57 12.47 -3.22
N PHE A 62 3.30 12.49 -2.77
CA PHE A 62 2.88 13.32 -1.64
C PHE A 62 3.59 12.95 -0.34
N VAL A 63 3.77 11.65 -0.08
CA VAL A 63 4.51 11.15 1.09
C VAL A 63 6.00 11.47 0.98
N GLU A 64 6.60 11.37 -0.20
CA GLU A 64 8.00 11.73 -0.44
C GLU A 64 8.23 13.22 -0.18
N ALA A 65 7.36 14.08 -0.71
CA ALA A 65 7.36 15.53 -0.49
C ALA A 65 7.04 15.96 0.96
N GLY A 66 6.72 15.01 1.84
CA GLY A 66 6.48 15.25 3.26
C GLY A 66 5.11 15.85 3.57
N LEU A 67 4.13 15.68 2.69
CA LEU A 67 2.77 16.20 2.87
C LEU A 67 1.87 15.31 3.74
N GLY A 68 2.40 14.17 4.21
CA GLY A 68 1.70 13.27 5.12
C GLY A 68 2.25 11.85 5.13
N VAL A 69 1.45 10.94 5.68
CA VAL A 69 1.66 9.49 5.72
C VAL A 69 0.49 8.76 5.06
N THR A 70 0.64 7.47 4.78
CA THR A 70 -0.40 6.71 4.09
C THR A 70 -0.26 5.21 4.36
N ILE A 71 -1.33 4.45 4.07
CA ILE A 71 -1.27 3.01 3.85
C ILE A 71 -1.46 2.80 2.35
N ALA A 72 -0.53 2.10 1.71
CA ALA A 72 -0.49 1.94 0.26
C ALA A 72 -0.39 0.46 -0.14
N GLU A 73 -0.72 0.18 -1.40
CA GLU A 73 -0.35 -1.08 -2.05
C GLU A 73 1.18 -1.28 -2.05
N PRO A 74 1.65 -2.53 -1.92
CA PRO A 74 3.09 -2.80 -1.76
C PRO A 74 3.89 -2.77 -3.07
N PHE A 75 3.28 -2.93 -4.23
CA PHE A 75 3.94 -3.07 -5.54
C PHE A 75 4.76 -1.85 -5.96
N SER A 76 4.28 -0.63 -5.69
CA SER A 76 5.05 0.60 -5.98
C SER A 76 6.14 0.89 -4.94
N ALA A 77 6.07 0.28 -3.75
CA ALA A 77 6.94 0.59 -2.62
C ALA A 77 8.45 0.51 -2.93
N PRO A 78 8.97 -0.50 -3.65
CA PRO A 78 10.41 -0.61 -3.91
C PRO A 78 10.96 0.54 -4.75
N ARG A 79 10.15 1.06 -5.69
CA ARG A 79 10.52 2.21 -6.51
C ARG A 79 10.66 3.46 -5.66
N PHE A 80 9.65 3.75 -4.84
CA PHE A 80 9.63 4.96 -4.02
C PHE A 80 10.54 4.89 -2.80
N HIS A 81 10.86 3.69 -2.32
CA HIS A 81 11.90 3.53 -1.32
C HIS A 81 13.25 4.09 -1.78
N ARG A 82 13.63 3.84 -3.04
CA ARG A 82 14.83 4.41 -3.65
C ARG A 82 14.76 5.92 -3.84
N LEU A 83 13.57 6.50 -3.76
CA LEU A 83 13.30 7.94 -3.87
C LEU A 83 13.13 8.61 -2.51
N GLY A 84 13.45 7.95 -1.39
CA GLY A 84 13.40 8.57 -0.07
C GLY A 84 12.08 8.39 0.69
N VAL A 85 11.23 7.44 0.28
CA VAL A 85 10.07 7.03 1.09
C VAL A 85 10.48 5.92 2.05
N ALA A 86 10.28 6.15 3.36
CA ALA A 86 10.35 5.07 4.34
C ALA A 86 9.10 4.20 4.23
N VAL A 87 9.30 2.88 4.10
CA VAL A 87 8.22 1.89 4.00
C VAL A 87 8.26 1.03 5.25
N ARG A 88 7.15 0.95 5.97
CA ARG A 88 7.01 0.16 7.21
C ARG A 88 5.80 -0.76 7.15
N PRO A 89 5.90 -1.99 7.68
CA PRO A 89 4.77 -2.90 7.71
C PRO A 89 3.77 -2.42 8.76
N ILE A 90 2.49 -2.55 8.46
CA ILE A 90 1.41 -2.30 9.41
C ILE A 90 1.02 -3.59 10.15
N ALA A 91 0.63 -3.49 11.43
CA ALA A 91 0.06 -4.57 12.22
C ALA A 91 -1.17 -4.07 13.02
N PRO A 92 -2.29 -4.81 13.02
CA PRO A 92 -2.55 -5.98 12.17
C PRO A 92 -2.49 -5.63 10.67
N PRO A 93 -2.26 -6.62 9.78
CA PRO A 93 -2.17 -6.36 8.35
C PRO A 93 -3.50 -5.80 7.82
N VAL A 94 -3.40 -4.76 7.01
CA VAL A 94 -4.51 -4.23 6.21
C VAL A 94 -4.41 -4.85 4.82
N TYR A 95 -5.49 -5.46 4.35
CA TYR A 95 -5.53 -6.14 3.06
C TYR A 95 -6.14 -5.23 1.99
N LEU A 96 -5.56 -5.31 0.79
CA LEU A 96 -6.07 -4.71 -0.44
C LEU A 96 -6.30 -5.86 -1.41
N ASP A 97 -7.53 -6.01 -1.90
CA ASP A 97 -7.93 -7.16 -2.70
C ASP A 97 -7.70 -6.89 -4.19
N PHE A 98 -6.85 -7.71 -4.82
CA PHE A 98 -6.62 -7.69 -6.25
C PHE A 98 -7.20 -8.95 -6.88
N ALA A 99 -8.03 -8.77 -7.90
CA ALA A 99 -8.67 -9.87 -8.60
C ALA A 99 -8.32 -9.84 -10.10
N LEU A 100 -8.06 -11.03 -10.64
CA LEU A 100 -8.04 -11.27 -12.09
C LEU A 100 -9.37 -11.88 -12.47
N LEU A 101 -10.16 -11.14 -13.25
CA LEU A 101 -11.49 -11.55 -13.67
C LEU A 101 -11.41 -12.23 -15.04
N GLU A 102 -11.98 -13.43 -15.13
CA GLU A 102 -12.10 -14.17 -16.39
C GLU A 102 -13.57 -14.34 -16.79
N PRO A 103 -13.89 -14.36 -18.09
CA PRO A 103 -15.26 -14.62 -18.56
C PRO A 103 -15.70 -16.05 -18.25
N ASP A 104 -16.87 -16.21 -17.64
CA ASP A 104 -17.50 -17.52 -17.40
C ASP A 104 -18.30 -17.99 -18.63
N ILE A 105 -17.60 -18.37 -19.69
CA ILE A 105 -18.19 -18.74 -21.00
C ILE A 105 -17.74 -20.11 -21.53
N GLY A 106 -17.12 -20.94 -20.68
CA GLY A 106 -16.59 -22.26 -21.04
C GLY A 106 -15.23 -22.54 -20.41
N PRO A 107 -14.53 -23.61 -20.84
CA PRO A 107 -13.20 -23.92 -20.33
C PRO A 107 -12.21 -22.77 -20.55
N THR A 108 -11.44 -22.41 -19.53
CA THR A 108 -10.41 -21.37 -19.60
C THR A 108 -9.40 -21.70 -20.71
N PRO A 109 -9.23 -20.84 -21.73
CA PRO A 109 -8.23 -21.05 -22.78
C PRO A 109 -6.81 -21.14 -22.20
N GLU A 110 -5.93 -21.92 -22.84
CA GLU A 110 -4.55 -22.14 -22.36
C GLU A 110 -3.79 -20.84 -22.12
N ILE A 111 -3.95 -19.85 -23.01
CA ILE A 111 -3.30 -18.54 -22.86
C ILE A 111 -3.79 -17.76 -21.63
N VAL A 112 -5.06 -17.92 -21.27
CA VAL A 112 -5.63 -17.29 -20.06
C VAL A 112 -5.12 -18.00 -18.82
N ALA A 113 -5.10 -19.33 -18.82
CA ALA A 113 -4.53 -20.11 -17.72
C ALA A 113 -3.04 -19.79 -17.50
N TRP A 114 -2.26 -19.64 -18.59
CA TRP A 114 -0.89 -19.17 -18.54
C TRP A 114 -0.79 -17.78 -17.91
N LEU A 115 -1.59 -16.81 -18.36
CA LEU A 115 -1.59 -15.45 -17.81
C LEU A 115 -1.94 -15.45 -16.32
N ASN A 116 -2.94 -16.23 -15.89
CA ASN A 116 -3.31 -16.36 -14.49
C ASN A 116 -2.13 -16.85 -13.63
N ALA A 117 -1.42 -17.87 -14.12
CA ALA A 117 -0.23 -18.40 -13.45
C ALA A 117 0.93 -17.38 -13.44
N ASP A 118 1.10 -16.63 -14.54
CA ASP A 118 2.14 -15.62 -14.69
C ASP A 118 1.93 -14.44 -13.74
N VAL A 119 0.72 -13.88 -13.71
CA VAL A 119 0.32 -12.80 -12.79
C VAL A 119 0.55 -13.21 -11.34
N LYS A 120 0.17 -14.44 -10.96
CA LYS A 120 0.43 -14.94 -9.61
C LYS A 120 1.92 -14.99 -9.28
N ARG A 121 2.74 -15.56 -10.18
CA ARG A 121 4.19 -15.67 -9.99
C ARG A 121 4.85 -14.30 -9.88
N GLU A 122 4.51 -13.36 -10.76
CA GLU A 122 5.06 -12.00 -10.73
C GLU A 122 4.61 -11.23 -9.48
N THR A 123 3.37 -11.45 -9.03
CA THR A 123 2.87 -10.89 -7.76
C THR A 123 3.68 -11.41 -6.57
N GLU A 124 3.90 -12.72 -6.47
CA GLU A 124 4.72 -13.33 -5.43
C GLU A 124 6.16 -12.79 -5.45
N ALA A 125 6.76 -12.67 -6.64
CA ALA A 125 8.10 -12.12 -6.82
C ALA A 125 8.18 -10.64 -6.37
N CYS A 126 7.17 -9.84 -6.73
CA CYS A 126 7.08 -8.43 -6.32
C CYS A 126 6.96 -8.31 -4.80
N LEU A 127 6.04 -9.06 -4.17
CA LEU A 127 5.85 -9.04 -2.72
C LEU A 127 7.10 -9.51 -1.96
N ALA A 128 7.81 -10.53 -2.47
CA ALA A 128 9.08 -10.95 -1.89
C ALA A 128 10.16 -9.86 -1.99
N HIS A 129 10.17 -9.06 -3.06
CA HIS A 129 11.06 -7.90 -3.17
C HIS A 129 10.71 -6.82 -2.15
N VAL A 130 9.41 -6.54 -1.97
CA VAL A 130 8.92 -5.57 -0.98
C VAL A 130 9.33 -5.98 0.43
N GLN A 131 9.17 -7.26 0.79
CA GLN A 131 9.58 -7.76 2.10
C GLN A 131 11.08 -7.53 2.35
N LYS A 132 11.93 -7.73 1.33
CA LYS A 132 13.37 -7.42 1.43
C LYS A 132 13.58 -5.93 1.68
N VAL A 133 12.92 -5.05 0.92
CA VAL A 133 12.98 -3.58 1.11
C VAL A 133 12.57 -3.17 2.53
N VAL A 134 11.50 -3.75 3.05
CA VAL A 134 11.02 -3.46 4.41
C VAL A 134 11.95 -4.01 5.50
N SER A 135 12.60 -5.15 5.26
CA SER A 135 13.54 -5.77 6.21
C SER A 135 14.93 -5.13 6.25
N LEU A 136 15.30 -4.39 5.20
CA LEU A 136 16.58 -3.67 5.15
C LEU A 136 16.52 -2.51 6.15
N LYS A 137 17.30 -2.61 7.23
CA LYS A 137 17.49 -1.49 8.16
C LYS A 137 17.97 -0.29 7.36
N THR A 138 17.28 0.84 7.52
CA THR A 138 17.65 2.11 6.91
C THR A 138 19.01 2.55 7.46
N SER A 139 20.09 2.16 6.79
CA SER A 139 21.39 2.83 6.86
C SER A 139 21.40 3.85 5.72
N LEU A 140 20.91 5.06 6.02
CA LEU A 140 21.18 6.26 5.25
C LEU A 140 22.12 7.13 6.07
#